data_AF-A0A0G0U2P5-F1
#
_entry.id   AF-A0A0G0U2P5-F1
#
_cell.length_a   1.000
_cell.length_b   1.000
_cell.length_c   1.000
_cell.angle_alpha   90.00
_cell.angle_beta   90.00
_cell.angle_gamma   90.00
#
_symmetry.space_group_name_H-M   'P 1'
#
loop_
_entity.id
_entity.type
_entity.pdbx_description
1 polymer ?
#
loop_
_entity_poly.entity_id
_entity_poly.type
_entity_poly.pdbx_seq_one_letter_code
_entity_poly.pdbx_strand_id
1 'polypeptide(L)' 'FNKGSIPEIIKDGETGYVVNDVDEMIEAVKKIKSISRAKTRDYALKNFNSKIMAKGYERVYKEVIVHKKG' A
#
# COMPACT_ATOMS: atom_id res chain seq x y z
N PHE A 1 6.91 12.30 0.52
CA PHE A 1 5.98 13.10 1.33
C PHE A 1 4.68 12.33 1.56
N ASN A 2 4.00 12.57 2.68
CA ASN A 2 2.69 12.02 3.02
C ASN A 2 1.60 12.61 2.12
N LYS A 3 1.52 12.13 0.88
CA LYS A 3 0.65 12.65 -0.17
C LYS A 3 0.19 11.52 -1.08
N GLY A 4 -1.02 11.68 -1.64
CA GLY A 4 -1.60 10.72 -2.57
C GLY A 4 -1.73 9.33 -1.95
N SER A 5 -1.34 8.30 -2.68
CA SER A 5 -1.45 6.90 -2.26
C SER A 5 -0.32 6.43 -1.34
N ILE A 6 0.69 7.26 -1.05
CA ILE A 6 1.82 6.89 -0.18
C ILE A 6 1.38 6.39 1.21
N PRO A 7 0.55 7.12 1.99
CA PRO A 7 0.11 6.64 3.31
C PRO A 7 -0.75 5.38 3.26
N GLU A 8 -1.39 5.08 2.12
CA GLU A 8 -2.21 3.88 1.95
C GLU A 8 -1.36 2.66 1.55
N ILE A 9 -0.34 2.87 0.71
CA ILE A 9 0.50 1.79 0.14
C ILE A 9 1.66 1.45 1.07
N ILE A 10 2.21 2.42 1.80
CA ILE A 10 3.37 2.21 2.67
C ILE A 10 2.90 2.02 4.10
N LYS A 11 3.25 0.87 4.69
CA LYS A 11 3.19 0.68 6.14
C LYS A 11 4.44 1.27 6.77
N ASP A 12 4.29 2.45 7.37
CA ASP A 12 5.37 3.23 7.97
C ASP A 12 6.18 2.41 9.00
N GLY A 13 7.50 2.54 8.94
CA GLY A 13 8.45 1.79 9.78
C GLY A 13 8.60 0.30 9.45
N GLU A 14 7.71 -0.29 8.65
CA GLU A 14 7.72 -1.73 8.34
C GLU A 14 8.11 -2.04 6.91
N THR A 15 7.56 -1.29 5.96
CA THR A 15 7.72 -1.52 4.50
C THR A 15 8.34 -0.31 3.79
N GLY A 16 8.51 0.78 4.52
CA GLY A 16 9.09 2.04 4.09
C GLY A 16 8.88 3.08 5.18
N TYR A 17 9.14 4.34 4.85
CA TYR A 17 8.90 5.47 5.75
C TYR A 17 8.03 6.51 5.06
N VAL A 18 6.98 6.95 5.75
CA VAL A 18 6.11 8.04 5.31
C VAL A 18 6.58 9.31 5.99
N VAL A 19 7.13 10.23 5.20
CA VAL A 19 7.74 11.48 5.68
C VAL A 19 6.96 12.70 5.18
N ASN A 20 7.06 13.84 5.84
CA ASN A 20 6.35 15.07 5.50
C ASN A 20 7.23 16.07 4.75
N ASP A 21 8.53 16.07 5.00
CA ASP A 21 9.51 16.97 4.42
C ASP A 21 10.85 16.28 4.09
N VAL A 22 11.81 17.07 3.61
CA VAL A 22 13.11 16.58 3.14
C VAL A 22 14.00 16.18 4.31
N ASP A 23 13.92 16.90 5.43
CA ASP A 23 14.75 16.61 6.62
C ASP A 23 14.36 15.25 7.22
N GLU A 24 13.05 14.98 7.33
CA GLU A 24 12.54 13.66 7.72
C GLU A 24 12.97 12.57 6.72
N MET A 25 13.01 12.87 5.41
CA MET A 25 13.47 11.93 4.39
C MET A 25 14.95 11.56 4.58
N ILE A 26 15.80 12.55 4.90
CA ILE A 26 17.23 12.33 5.19
C ILE A 26 17.37 11.36 6.38
N GLU A 27 16.61 11.55 7.44
CA GLU A 27 16.62 10.66 8.61
C GLU A 27 16.07 9.26 8.28
N ALA A 28 15.03 9.17 7.46
CA ALA A 28 14.46 7.89 7.02
C ALA A 28 15.45 7.06 6.19
N VAL A 29 16.22 7.70 5.30
CA VAL A 29 17.24 7.02 4.49
C VAL A 29 18.32 6.38 5.36
N LYS A 30 18.74 7.04 6.45
CA LYS A 30 19.70 6.47 7.40
C LYS A 30 19.19 5.18 8.05
N LYS A 31 17.86 5.06 8.22
CA LYS A 31 17.19 3.91 8.83
C LYS A 31 16.83 2.81 7.82
N ILE A 32 17.07 2.98 6.52
CA ILE A 32 16.59 2.03 5.49
C ILE A 32 17.01 0.57 5.73
N LYS A 33 18.17 0.35 6.38
CA LYS A 33 18.68 -0.99 6.71
C LYS A 33 17.81 -1.75 7.72
N SER A 34 16.96 -1.07 8.51
CA SER A 34 16.01 -1.75 9.41
C SER A 34 14.78 -2.28 8.69
N ILE A 35 14.54 -1.90 7.43
CA ILE A 35 13.42 -2.39 6.64
C ILE A 35 13.75 -3.77 6.06
N SER A 36 12.93 -4.76 6.40
CA SER A 36 13.06 -6.09 5.82
C SER A 36 12.48 -6.13 4.41
N ARG A 37 13.35 -6.37 3.44
CA ARG A 37 12.97 -6.55 2.02
C ARG A 37 11.99 -7.72 1.84
N ALA A 38 12.18 -8.80 2.59
CA ALA A 38 11.30 -9.96 2.56
C ALA A 38 9.90 -9.62 3.07
N LYS A 39 9.79 -8.97 4.24
CA LYS A 39 8.47 -8.53 4.77
C LYS A 39 7.77 -7.53 3.85
N THR A 40 8.53 -6.62 3.25
CA THR A 40 8.02 -5.66 2.26
C THR A 40 7.44 -6.37 1.04
N ARG A 41 8.16 -7.36 0.50
CA ARG A 41 7.68 -8.19 -0.62
C ARG A 41 6.42 -8.96 -0.24
N ASP A 42 6.41 -9.60 0.92
CA ASP A 42 5.25 -10.35 1.41
C ASP A 42 4.03 -9.45 1.56
N TYR A 43 4.20 -8.26 2.12
CA TYR A 43 3.14 -7.28 2.26
C TYR A 43 2.59 -6.84 0.89
N ALA A 44 3.46 -6.53 -0.07
CA ALA A 44 3.05 -6.16 -1.42
C ALA A 44 2.27 -7.30 -2.11
N LEU A 45 2.76 -8.54 -2.00
CA LEU A 45 2.08 -9.71 -2.55
C LEU A 45 0.77 -10.01 -1.84
N LYS A 46 0.63 -9.74 -0.54
CA LYS A 46 -0.59 -9.99 0.22
C LYS A 46 -1.69 -8.96 0.03
N ASN A 47 -1.38 -7.77 -0.52
CA ASN A 47 -2.34 -6.67 -0.60
C ASN A 47 -2.55 -6.14 -2.02
N PHE A 48 -1.51 -6.14 -2.86
CA PHE A 48 -1.51 -5.41 -4.14
C PHE A 48 -1.22 -6.30 -5.36
N ASN A 49 -1.31 -7.62 -5.22
CA ASN A 49 -1.16 -8.52 -6.37
C ASN A 49 -2.38 -8.48 -7.29
N SER A 50 -2.19 -8.87 -8.55
CA SER A 50 -3.24 -8.86 -9.59
C SER A 50 -4.48 -9.67 -9.22
N LYS A 51 -4.32 -10.80 -8.52
CA LYS A 51 -5.43 -11.66 -8.08
C LYS A 51 -6.29 -10.97 -7.02
N ILE A 52 -5.69 -10.20 -6.11
CA ILE A 52 -6.42 -9.44 -5.09
C ILE A 52 -7.18 -8.29 -5.75
N MET A 53 -6.50 -7.54 -6.62
CA MET A 53 -7.10 -6.43 -7.35
C MET A 53 -8.31 -6.91 -8.18
N ALA A 54 -8.15 -7.99 -8.95
CA ALA A 54 -9.22 -8.57 -9.76
C ALA A 54 -10.43 -8.99 -8.92
N LYS A 55 -10.20 -9.64 -7.77
CA LYS A 55 -11.28 -10.00 -6.83
C LYS A 55 -12.01 -8.78 -6.27
N GLY A 56 -11.28 -7.69 -5.98
CA GLY A 56 -11.86 -6.43 -5.54
C GLY A 56 -12.82 -5.85 -6.58
N TYR A 57 -12.37 -5.76 -7.84
CA TYR A 57 -13.22 -5.30 -8.94
C TYR A 57 -14.42 -6.23 -9.18
N GLU A 58 -14.20 -7.55 -9.19
CA GLU A 58 -15.28 -8.53 -9.36
C GLU A 58 -16.37 -8.36 -8.31
N ARG A 59 -15.98 -8.14 -7.04
CA ARG A 59 -16.92 -7.88 -5.95
C ARG A 59 -17.73 -6.61 -6.21
N VAL A 60 -17.08 -5.49 -6.53
CA VAL A 60 -17.76 -4.22 -6.80
C VAL A 60 -18.73 -4.36 -7.99
N TYR A 61 -18.32 -5.06 -9.06
CA TYR A 61 -19.20 -5.29 -10.21
C TYR A 61 -20.43 -6.12 -9.85
N LYS A 62 -20.27 -7.18 -9.03
CA LYS A 62 -21.40 -7.97 -8.53
C LYS A 62 -22.35 -7.11 -7.70
N GLU A 63 -21.83 -6.29 -6.80
CA GLU A 63 -22.63 -5.37 -5.99
C GLU A 63 -23.43 -4.41 -6.89
N VAL A 64 -22.78 -3.74 -7.84
CA VAL A 64 -23.45 -2.79 -8.75
C VAL A 64 -24.51 -3.48 -9.62
N ILE A 65 -24.25 -4.68 -10.14
CA ILE A 65 -25.22 -5.44 -10.95
C ILE A 65 -26.47 -5.82 -10.13
N VAL A 66 -26.27 -6.25 -8.87
CA VAL A 66 -27.38 -6.59 -7.97
C VAL A 66 -28.22 -5.34 -7.65
N HIS A 67 -27.59 -4.20 -7.37
CA HIS A 67 -28.30 -2.96 -7.03
C HIS A 67 -28.96 -2.28 -8.23
N LYS A 68 -28.51 -2.52 -9.47
CA LYS A 68 -29.18 -2.03 -10.70
C LYS A 68 -30.46 -2.80 -11.06
N LYS A 69 -30.74 -3.92 -10.40
CA LYS A 69 -31.96 -4.73 -10.62
C LYS A 69 -33.11 -4.37 -9.66
N GLY A 70 -32.95 -3.33 -8.83
CA GLY A 70 -34.00 -2.76 -7.97
C GLY A 70 -34.60 -1.51 -8.57
#